data_AF-A0A6M2E180-F1
#
_entry.id   AF-A0A6M2E180-F1
#
_cell.length_a   1.000
_cell.length_b   1.000
_cell.length_c   1.000
_cell.angle_alpha   90.00
_cell.angle_beta   90.00
_cell.angle_gamma   90.00
#
_symmetry.space_group_name_H-M   'P 1'
#
loop_
_entity.id
_entity.type
_entity.pdbx_description
1 polymer ?
#
loop_
_entity_poly.entity_id
_entity_poly.type
_entity_poly.pdbx_seq_one_letter_code
_entity_poly.pdbx_strand_id
1 'polypeptide(L)'
;MQTLLRYLPFSLILLAKCLYDNREIILTLLILFITFIHANKTVIQEASKQQRKSFTKLALETVYIIGSVVLITYLFRGVNLFMNLVFMGSYENVVTVWDLLYLTGIVDITIKLLTVAFKILIISLPGTLLTYQKRGKIFLMIEMTSQLYRALTPIQPWLYYLLEYYQGSEKIMGVLFSAAYMVSKGTDLLQRAKAFKTAILKMLQDVNLGISPTMEQLISAGNQCPICHDEYNTPVLLACRHIFCEPCVTIWFDREQTCPLCRAKVVEDPSFKNGATTYFVQLY
;
A
#
# COMPACT_ATOMS: atom_id res chain seq x y z
N MET A 1 -2.62 3.49 -42.16
CA MET A 1 -3.35 2.35 -41.54
C MET A 1 -2.97 1.01 -42.18
N GLN A 2 -2.99 0.85 -43.50
CA GLN A 2 -2.64 -0.40 -44.19
C GLN A 2 -1.21 -0.92 -43.90
N THR A 3 -0.22 -0.04 -43.76
CA THR A 3 1.18 -0.45 -43.46
C THR A 3 1.33 -1.04 -42.05
N LEU A 4 0.58 -0.51 -41.06
CA LEU A 4 0.60 -1.01 -39.68
C LEU A 4 -0.01 -2.42 -39.59
N LEU A 5 -1.08 -2.66 -40.35
CA LEU A 5 -1.71 -3.99 -40.43
C LEU A 5 -0.79 -5.06 -41.04
N ARG A 6 0.18 -4.69 -41.90
CA ARG A 6 1.13 -5.65 -42.48
C ARG A 6 2.16 -6.16 -41.46
N TYR A 7 2.56 -5.32 -40.51
CA TYR A 7 3.50 -5.73 -39.46
C TYR A 7 2.82 -6.44 -38.28
N LEU A 8 1.49 -6.31 -38.14
CA LEU A 8 0.74 -6.86 -37.02
C LEU A 8 0.94 -8.37 -36.80
N PRO A 9 0.89 -9.25 -37.82
CA PRO A 9 1.11 -10.69 -37.62
C PRO A 9 2.51 -11.00 -37.09
N PHE A 10 3.53 -10.32 -37.61
CA PHE A 10 4.92 -10.51 -37.17
C PHE A 10 5.13 -10.00 -35.75
N SER A 11 4.60 -8.82 -35.41
CA SER A 11 4.62 -8.29 -34.04
C SER A 11 3.91 -9.21 -33.05
N LEU A 12 2.80 -9.84 -33.44
CA LEU A 12 2.10 -10.83 -32.61
C LEU A 12 2.92 -12.10 -32.40
N ILE A 13 3.63 -12.59 -33.41
CA ILE A 13 4.53 -13.74 -33.29
C ILE A 13 5.67 -13.43 -32.32
N LEU A 14 6.30 -12.25 -32.44
CA LEU A 14 7.36 -11.82 -31.53
C LEU A 14 6.87 -11.67 -30.09
N LEU A 15 5.68 -11.11 -29.91
CA LEU A 15 5.03 -11.01 -28.60
C LEU A 15 4.74 -12.41 -28.02
N ALA A 16 4.16 -13.31 -28.82
CA ALA A 16 3.84 -14.67 -28.39
C ALA A 16 5.11 -15.45 -27.99
N LYS A 17 6.19 -15.33 -28.75
CA LYS A 17 7.50 -15.91 -28.40
C LYS A 17 8.01 -15.33 -27.08
N CYS A 18 7.99 -14.01 -26.92
CA CYS A 18 8.43 -13.34 -25.69
C CYS A 18 7.64 -13.80 -24.46
N LEU A 19 6.30 -13.93 -24.59
CA LEU A 19 5.44 -14.44 -23.52
C LEU A 19 5.74 -15.92 -23.20
N TYR A 20 6.00 -16.74 -24.21
CA TYR A 20 6.32 -18.15 -24.03
C TYR A 20 7.68 -18.37 -23.36
N ASP A 21 8.69 -17.60 -23.77
CA ASP A 21 10.04 -17.64 -23.20
C ASP A 21 10.02 -17.23 -21.72
N ASN A 22 9.18 -16.24 -21.35
CA ASN A 22 9.05 -15.71 -19.99
C ASN A 22 7.85 -16.29 -19.21
N ARG A 23 7.25 -17.40 -19.67
CA ARG A 23 5.99 -17.91 -19.11
C ARG A 23 6.06 -18.22 -17.61
N GLU A 24 7.17 -18.80 -17.14
CA GLU A 24 7.34 -19.18 -15.73
C GLU A 24 7.40 -17.93 -14.83
N ILE A 25 8.11 -16.89 -15.29
CA ILE A 25 8.19 -15.58 -14.63
C ILE A 25 6.80 -14.93 -14.54
N ILE A 26 6.10 -14.88 -15.67
CA ILE A 26 4.77 -14.25 -15.76
C ILE A 26 3.76 -14.98 -14.89
N LEU A 27 3.72 -16.31 -14.95
CA LEU A 27 2.80 -17.13 -14.15
C LEU A 27 3.07 -16.96 -12.65
N THR A 28 4.34 -16.94 -12.24
CA THR A 28 4.72 -16.73 -10.84
C THR A 28 4.24 -15.36 -10.34
N LEU A 29 4.54 -14.28 -11.07
CA LEU A 29 4.09 -12.93 -10.71
C LEU A 29 2.57 -12.83 -10.66
N LEU A 30 1.86 -13.47 -11.60
CA LEU A 30 0.40 -13.46 -11.67
C LEU A 30 -0.24 -14.19 -10.48
N ILE A 31 0.26 -15.38 -10.12
CA ILE A 31 -0.23 -16.14 -8.96
C ILE A 31 -0.03 -15.34 -7.67
N LEU A 32 1.15 -14.75 -7.48
CA LEU A 32 1.45 -13.93 -6.32
C LEU A 32 0.58 -12.67 -6.28
N PHE A 33 0.35 -12.03 -7.43
CA PHE A 33 -0.50 -10.84 -7.50
C PHE A 33 -1.98 -11.15 -7.22
N ILE A 34 -2.50 -12.29 -7.72
CA ILE A 34 -3.85 -12.76 -7.37
C ILE A 34 -3.95 -13.03 -5.87
N THR A 35 -2.95 -13.69 -5.29
CA THR A 35 -2.90 -13.95 -3.84
C THR A 35 -2.90 -12.64 -3.06
N PHE A 36 -2.12 -11.65 -3.50
CA PHE A 36 -2.14 -10.31 -2.91
C PHE A 36 -3.52 -9.64 -3.03
N ILE A 37 -4.16 -9.66 -4.20
CA ILE A 37 -5.50 -9.08 -4.39
C ILE A 37 -6.50 -9.73 -3.43
N HIS A 38 -6.48 -11.06 -3.34
CA HIS A 38 -7.37 -11.81 -2.46
C HIS A 38 -7.16 -11.43 -1.00
N ALA A 39 -5.92 -11.49 -0.52
CA ALA A 39 -5.58 -11.18 0.87
C ALA A 39 -5.89 -9.71 1.22
N ASN A 40 -5.59 -8.77 0.31
CA ASN A 40 -5.90 -7.34 0.49
C ASN A 40 -7.41 -7.10 0.60
N LYS A 41 -8.22 -7.77 -0.23
CA LYS A 41 -9.68 -7.71 -0.16
C LYS A 41 -10.20 -8.28 1.17
N THR A 42 -9.66 -9.40 1.63
CA THR A 42 -10.02 -10.00 2.92
C THR A 42 -9.70 -9.06 4.07
N VAL A 43 -8.53 -8.41 4.07
CA VAL A 43 -8.15 -7.40 5.08
C VAL A 43 -9.16 -6.25 5.13
N ILE A 44 -9.51 -5.65 4.00
CA ILE A 44 -10.47 -4.54 3.95
C ILE A 44 -11.84 -4.98 4.50
N GLN A 45 -12.32 -6.15 4.07
CA GLN A 45 -13.61 -6.68 4.50
C GLN A 45 -13.64 -6.99 6.00
N GLU A 46 -12.64 -7.69 6.52
CA GLU A 46 -12.60 -8.10 7.93
C GLU A 46 -12.26 -6.94 8.86
N ALA A 47 -11.49 -5.93 8.42
CA ALA A 47 -11.29 -4.70 9.15
C ALA A 47 -12.61 -3.94 9.39
N SER A 48 -13.47 -3.87 8.38
CA SER A 48 -14.77 -3.17 8.46
C SER A 48 -15.76 -3.83 9.42
N LYS A 49 -15.60 -5.13 9.72
CA LYS A 49 -16.53 -5.91 10.57
C LYS A 49 -16.27 -5.76 12.07
N GLN A 50 -15.14 -5.17 12.47
CA GLN A 50 -14.79 -4.90 13.88
C GLN A 50 -14.94 -6.13 14.79
N GLN A 51 -15.93 -6.15 15.70
CA GLN A 51 -16.19 -7.27 16.61
C GLN A 51 -16.65 -8.55 15.90
N ARG A 52 -17.26 -8.44 14.71
CA ARG A 52 -17.81 -9.57 13.94
C ARG A 52 -16.83 -10.15 12.92
N LYS A 53 -15.54 -9.80 13.02
CA LYS A 53 -14.48 -10.32 12.16
C LYS A 53 -14.35 -11.84 12.31
N SER A 54 -14.02 -12.53 11.23
CA SER A 54 -13.79 -13.97 11.24
C SER A 54 -12.30 -14.29 11.41
N PHE A 55 -11.93 -14.81 12.57
CA PHE A 55 -10.56 -15.26 12.84
C PHE A 55 -10.10 -16.39 11.91
N THR A 56 -11.01 -17.30 11.54
CA THR A 56 -10.69 -18.39 10.61
C THR A 56 -10.27 -17.87 9.25
N LYS A 57 -10.96 -16.86 8.71
CA LYS A 57 -10.58 -16.24 7.43
C LYS A 57 -9.22 -15.57 7.52
N LEU A 58 -8.97 -14.78 8.58
CA LEU A 58 -7.70 -14.11 8.81
C LEU A 58 -6.53 -15.10 8.97
N ALA A 59 -6.75 -16.21 9.68
CA ALA A 59 -5.77 -17.27 9.85
C ALA A 59 -5.46 -17.98 8.53
N LEU A 60 -6.49 -18.30 7.74
CA LEU A 60 -6.32 -18.92 6.43
C LEU A 60 -5.51 -18.03 5.46
N GLU A 61 -5.80 -16.74 5.42
CA GLU A 61 -5.00 -15.78 4.62
C GLU A 61 -3.54 -15.73 5.07
N THR A 62 -3.31 -15.77 6.39
CA THR A 62 -1.95 -15.81 6.93
C THR A 62 -1.20 -17.05 6.43
N VAL A 63 -1.85 -18.21 6.39
CA VAL A 63 -1.29 -19.45 5.83
C VAL A 63 -0.98 -19.31 4.34
N TYR A 64 -1.88 -18.73 3.54
CA TYR A 64 -1.62 -18.49 2.11
C TYR A 64 -0.44 -17.54 1.87
N ILE A 65 -0.32 -16.49 2.67
CA ILE A 65 0.83 -15.56 2.60
C ILE A 65 2.12 -16.28 2.97
N ILE A 66 2.15 -17.04 4.06
CA ILE A 66 3.34 -17.82 4.47
C ILE A 66 3.72 -18.82 3.37
N GLY A 67 2.75 -19.56 2.83
CA GLY A 67 2.97 -20.49 1.73
C GLY A 67 3.55 -19.80 0.49
N SER A 68 3.07 -18.59 0.17
CA SER A 68 3.58 -17.79 -0.95
C SER A 68 5.04 -17.35 -0.73
N VAL A 69 5.38 -16.89 0.48
CA VAL A 69 6.76 -16.49 0.82
C VAL A 69 7.72 -17.68 0.78
N VAL A 70 7.29 -18.85 1.28
CA VAL A 70 8.07 -20.09 1.21
C VAL A 70 8.25 -20.54 -0.24
N LEU A 71 7.19 -20.50 -1.05
CA LEU A 71 7.26 -20.82 -2.47
C LEU A 71 8.25 -19.91 -3.22
N ILE A 72 8.18 -18.60 -3.00
CA ILE A 72 9.14 -17.66 -3.60
C ILE A 72 10.57 -18.03 -3.18
N THR A 73 10.80 -18.24 -1.89
CA THR A 73 12.14 -18.57 -1.36
C THR A 73 12.69 -19.88 -1.95
N TYR A 74 11.81 -20.88 -2.17
CA TYR A 74 12.17 -22.13 -2.82
C TYR A 74 12.52 -21.95 -4.30
N LEU A 75 11.69 -21.21 -5.05
CA LEU A 75 11.93 -20.92 -6.48
C LEU A 75 13.18 -20.05 -6.69
N PHE A 76 13.51 -19.18 -5.73
CA PHE A 76 14.66 -18.26 -5.76
C PHE A 76 15.91 -18.79 -5.09
N ARG A 77 16.08 -20.11 -4.93
CA ARG A 77 17.20 -20.72 -4.19
C ARG A 77 18.61 -20.25 -4.61
N GLY A 78 18.77 -19.68 -5.82
CA GLY A 78 20.02 -19.10 -6.34
C GLY A 78 20.20 -17.58 -6.17
N VAL A 79 19.16 -16.82 -5.81
CA VAL A 79 19.21 -15.37 -5.59
C VAL A 79 18.66 -15.13 -4.19
N ASN A 80 19.51 -14.72 -3.26
CA ASN A 80 19.10 -14.50 -1.86
C ASN A 80 18.02 -13.40 -1.78
N LEU A 81 16.74 -13.76 -1.89
CA LEU A 81 15.60 -12.85 -1.81
C LEU A 81 15.68 -12.02 -0.52
N PHE A 82 16.07 -12.65 0.58
CA PHE A 82 16.32 -11.99 1.84
C PHE A 82 17.38 -10.88 1.73
N MET A 83 18.50 -11.16 1.06
CA MET A 83 19.55 -10.15 0.87
C MET A 83 19.07 -8.97 0.03
N ASN A 84 18.27 -9.24 -1.01
CA ASN A 84 17.63 -8.19 -1.81
C ASN A 84 16.63 -7.36 -1.00
N LEU A 85 15.86 -8.01 -0.11
CA LEU A 85 14.97 -7.31 0.80
C LEU A 85 15.75 -6.37 1.72
N VAL A 86 16.97 -6.73 2.15
CA VAL A 86 17.77 -5.96 3.13
C VAL A 86 18.87 -5.10 2.46
N PHE A 87 18.76 -4.82 1.15
CA PHE A 87 19.73 -3.99 0.39
C PHE A 87 21.16 -4.54 0.36
N MET A 88 21.31 -5.86 0.47
CA MET A 88 22.59 -6.59 0.44
C MET A 88 22.62 -7.63 -0.69
N GLY A 89 21.74 -7.50 -1.69
CA GLY A 89 21.67 -8.44 -2.81
C GLY A 89 22.96 -8.45 -3.63
N SER A 90 23.34 -9.64 -4.13
CA SER A 90 24.24 -9.76 -5.28
C SER A 90 23.41 -9.85 -6.55
N TYR A 91 23.82 -9.10 -7.58
CA TYR A 91 23.09 -8.92 -8.84
C TYR A 91 23.85 -9.48 -10.04
N GLU A 92 24.88 -10.30 -9.80
CA GLU A 92 25.73 -10.90 -10.86
C GLU A 92 24.93 -11.70 -11.90
N ASN A 93 23.78 -12.26 -11.49
CA ASN A 93 22.88 -13.03 -12.35
C ASN A 93 21.85 -12.16 -13.12
N VAL A 94 21.81 -10.85 -12.90
CA VAL A 94 20.86 -9.93 -13.55
C VAL A 94 21.47 -9.44 -14.86
N VAL A 95 21.32 -10.25 -15.90
CA VAL A 95 21.94 -9.98 -17.21
C VAL A 95 20.98 -9.23 -18.13
N THR A 96 19.67 -9.49 -18.03
CA THR A 96 18.66 -8.87 -18.89
C THR A 96 17.73 -7.93 -18.12
N VAL A 97 17.10 -7.00 -18.85
CA VAL A 97 16.03 -6.16 -18.28
C VAL A 97 14.85 -6.98 -17.75
N TRP A 98 14.60 -8.17 -18.31
CA TRP A 98 13.53 -9.05 -17.84
C TRP A 98 13.85 -9.66 -16.49
N ASP A 99 15.11 -10.07 -16.28
CA ASP A 99 15.58 -10.58 -14.98
C ASP A 99 15.47 -9.48 -13.91
N LEU A 100 15.81 -8.24 -14.27
CA LEU A 100 15.69 -7.08 -13.41
C LEU A 100 14.23 -6.79 -13.02
N LEU A 101 13.33 -6.73 -14.01
CA LEU A 101 11.90 -6.51 -13.78
C LEU A 101 11.25 -7.63 -12.99
N TYR A 102 11.70 -8.88 -13.19
CA TYR A 102 11.24 -10.02 -12.41
C TYR A 102 11.69 -9.92 -10.95
N LEU A 103 12.96 -9.60 -10.71
CA LEU A 103 13.51 -9.40 -9.37
C LEU A 103 12.77 -8.28 -8.62
N THR A 104 12.66 -7.09 -9.24
CA THR A 104 11.99 -5.95 -8.60
C THR A 104 10.50 -6.22 -8.39
N GLY A 105 9.84 -6.89 -9.35
CA GLY A 105 8.44 -7.30 -9.24
C GLY A 105 8.18 -8.29 -8.09
N ILE A 106 9.03 -9.31 -7.93
CA ILE A 106 8.89 -10.27 -6.83
C ILE A 106 9.17 -9.63 -5.48
N VAL A 107 10.21 -8.79 -5.38
CA VAL A 107 10.50 -8.04 -4.15
C VAL A 107 9.31 -7.14 -3.79
N ASP A 108 8.74 -6.42 -4.75
CA ASP A 108 7.57 -5.56 -4.55
C ASP A 108 6.35 -6.33 -4.01
N ILE A 109 6.01 -7.46 -4.64
CA ILE A 109 4.87 -8.28 -4.23
C ILE A 109 5.15 -8.95 -2.88
N THR A 110 6.37 -9.38 -2.61
CA THR A 110 6.76 -9.94 -1.30
C THR A 110 6.54 -8.91 -0.19
N ILE A 111 7.00 -7.67 -0.38
CA ILE A 111 6.78 -6.60 0.61
C ILE A 111 5.28 -6.32 0.78
N LYS A 112 4.49 -6.29 -0.31
CA LYS A 112 3.02 -6.15 -0.22
C LYS A 112 2.38 -7.26 0.62
N LEU A 113 2.77 -8.52 0.42
CA LEU A 113 2.25 -9.66 1.17
C LEU A 113 2.63 -9.56 2.66
N LEU A 114 3.87 -9.17 2.97
CA LEU A 114 4.31 -8.91 4.35
C LEU A 114 3.52 -7.76 4.99
N THR A 115 3.27 -6.67 4.25
CA THR A 115 2.44 -5.54 4.70
C THR A 115 1.02 -5.98 5.01
N VAL A 116 0.40 -6.79 4.15
CA VAL A 116 -0.94 -7.35 4.37
C VAL A 116 -0.94 -8.29 5.58
N ALA A 117 0.05 -9.16 5.73
CA ALA A 117 0.19 -10.03 6.90
C ALA A 117 0.29 -9.23 8.21
N PHE A 118 1.08 -8.16 8.23
CA PHE A 118 1.19 -7.30 9.40
C PHE A 118 -0.15 -6.61 9.73
N LYS A 119 -0.92 -6.17 8.72
CA LYS A 119 -2.28 -5.65 8.92
C LYS A 119 -3.24 -6.73 9.47
N ILE A 120 -3.14 -7.98 9.01
CA ILE A 120 -3.90 -9.12 9.57
C ILE A 120 -3.60 -9.32 11.05
N LEU A 121 -2.32 -9.23 11.46
CA LEU A 121 -1.94 -9.31 12.88
C LEU A 121 -2.62 -8.21 13.69
N ILE A 122 -2.58 -6.95 13.23
CA ILE A 122 -3.25 -5.82 13.87
C ILE A 122 -4.77 -6.01 13.95
N ILE A 123 -5.41 -6.51 12.89
CA ILE A 123 -6.84 -6.83 12.90
C ILE A 123 -7.13 -7.88 13.97
N SER A 124 -6.29 -8.90 14.08
CA SER A 124 -6.47 -10.04 14.99
C SER A 124 -6.41 -9.64 16.47
N LEU A 125 -5.68 -8.59 16.83
CA LEU A 125 -5.61 -8.10 18.21
C LEU A 125 -7.01 -7.81 18.81
N PRO A 126 -7.21 -8.06 20.12
CA PRO A 126 -8.47 -7.75 20.79
C PRO A 126 -8.65 -6.23 20.94
N GLY A 127 -9.90 -5.78 21.06
CA GLY A 127 -10.24 -4.36 21.25
C GLY A 127 -9.69 -3.76 22.55
N THR A 128 -9.42 -4.61 23.55
CA THR A 128 -8.81 -4.25 24.83
C THR A 128 -7.35 -3.80 24.68
N LEU A 129 -6.60 -4.41 23.76
CA LEU A 129 -5.21 -4.03 23.48
C LEU A 129 -5.13 -2.84 22.52
N LEU A 130 -5.99 -2.83 21.52
CA LEU A 130 -5.99 -1.80 20.48
C LEU A 130 -7.41 -1.43 20.05
N THR A 131 -7.84 -0.24 20.46
CA THR A 131 -9.16 0.32 20.14
C THR A 131 -9.33 0.46 18.63
N TYR A 132 -10.56 0.27 18.14
CA TYR A 132 -10.86 0.26 16.72
C TYR A 132 -10.49 1.58 16.02
N GLN A 133 -10.68 2.72 16.69
CA GLN A 133 -10.33 4.06 16.18
C GLN A 133 -8.81 4.21 15.91
N LYS A 134 -7.95 3.61 16.76
CA LYS A 134 -6.49 3.70 16.61
C LYS A 134 -5.96 2.80 15.48
N ARG A 135 -6.69 1.74 15.11
CA ARG A 135 -6.30 0.80 14.05
C ARG A 135 -6.16 1.48 12.68
N GLY A 136 -7.07 2.39 12.34
CA GLY A 136 -7.02 3.09 11.06
C GLY A 136 -5.74 3.93 10.88
N LYS A 137 -5.26 4.57 11.95
CA LYS A 137 -3.97 5.29 11.94
C LYS A 137 -2.79 4.34 11.79
N ILE A 138 -2.83 3.21 12.48
CA ILE A 138 -1.81 2.16 12.34
C ILE A 138 -1.78 1.61 10.92
N PHE A 139 -2.93 1.34 10.31
CA PHE A 139 -2.99 0.89 8.91
C PHE A 139 -2.39 1.91 7.94
N LEU A 140 -2.72 3.20 8.12
CA LEU A 140 -2.11 4.27 7.34
C LEU A 140 -0.59 4.30 7.52
N MET A 141 -0.11 4.23 8.77
CA MET A 141 1.32 4.24 9.07
C MET A 141 2.04 3.04 8.43
N ILE A 142 1.50 1.83 8.60
CA ILE A 142 2.01 0.60 7.99
C ILE A 142 2.10 0.76 6.46
N GLU A 143 1.06 1.30 5.82
CA GLU A 143 1.04 1.47 4.38
C GLU A 143 2.10 2.47 3.91
N MET A 144 2.22 3.63 4.56
CA MET A 144 3.21 4.63 4.17
C MET A 144 4.64 4.12 4.38
N THR A 145 4.90 3.39 5.47
CA THR A 145 6.19 2.69 5.67
C THR A 145 6.46 1.73 4.52
N SER A 146 5.49 0.89 4.19
CA SER A 146 5.58 -0.10 3.11
C SER A 146 5.84 0.58 1.76
N GLN A 147 5.13 1.65 1.42
CA GLN A 147 5.34 2.37 0.16
C GLN A 147 6.70 3.06 0.07
N LEU A 148 7.21 3.60 1.19
CA LEU A 148 8.57 4.17 1.24
C LEU A 148 9.62 3.08 1.05
N TYR A 149 9.48 1.96 1.76
CA TYR A 149 10.40 0.82 1.66
C TYR A 149 10.45 0.25 0.23
N ARG A 150 9.28 0.01 -0.36
CA ARG A 150 9.14 -0.50 -1.74
C ARG A 150 9.76 0.43 -2.78
N ALA A 151 9.80 1.73 -2.54
CA ALA A 151 10.44 2.67 -3.45
C ALA A 151 11.97 2.67 -3.34
N LEU A 152 12.52 2.19 -2.22
CA LEU A 152 13.95 2.07 -2.01
C LEU A 152 14.52 0.78 -2.62
N THR A 153 13.80 -0.35 -2.49
CA THR A 153 14.35 -1.67 -2.86
C THR A 153 14.80 -1.82 -4.31
N PRO A 154 14.18 -1.19 -5.33
CA PRO A 154 14.64 -1.30 -6.70
C PRO A 154 15.91 -0.47 -7.01
N ILE A 155 16.29 0.48 -6.16
CA ILE A 155 17.39 1.42 -6.45
C ILE A 155 18.70 0.67 -6.70
N GLN A 156 19.07 -0.24 -5.80
CA GLN A 156 20.32 -0.97 -5.91
C GLN A 156 20.38 -1.87 -7.16
N PRO A 157 19.39 -2.74 -7.47
CA PRO A 157 19.43 -3.56 -8.69
C PRO A 157 19.40 -2.73 -9.98
N TRP A 158 18.64 -1.62 -10.03
CA TRP A 158 18.63 -0.75 -11.20
C TRP A 158 19.96 -0.04 -11.41
N LEU A 159 20.57 0.50 -10.35
CA LEU A 159 21.88 1.13 -10.45
C LEU A 159 22.96 0.13 -10.85
N TYR A 160 22.95 -1.08 -10.29
CA TYR A 160 23.88 -2.12 -10.69
C TYR A 160 23.73 -2.45 -12.18
N TYR A 161 22.50 -2.72 -12.63
CA TYR A 161 22.23 -3.02 -14.04
C TYR A 161 22.67 -1.89 -14.97
N LEU A 162 22.32 -0.64 -14.67
CA LEU A 162 22.66 0.50 -15.53
C LEU A 162 24.16 0.81 -15.57
N LEU A 163 24.91 0.56 -14.49
CA LEU A 163 26.35 0.84 -14.43
C LEU A 163 27.20 -0.31 -14.98
N GLU A 164 26.84 -1.56 -14.69
CA GLU A 164 27.66 -2.73 -15.03
C GLU A 164 27.33 -3.33 -16.40
N TYR A 165 26.13 -3.08 -16.95
CA TYR A 165 25.74 -3.60 -18.25
C TYR A 165 26.60 -3.01 -19.39
N TYR A 166 26.99 -1.75 -19.28
CA TYR A 166 27.82 -1.08 -20.30
C TYR A 166 29.31 -1.25 -19.98
N GLN A 167 30.10 -1.67 -20.98
CA GLN A 167 31.54 -1.90 -20.84
C GLN A 167 32.36 -0.95 -21.73
N GLY A 168 33.64 -0.78 -21.40
CA GLY A 168 34.56 0.07 -22.19
C GLY A 168 34.11 1.53 -22.26
N SER A 169 34.15 2.11 -23.47
CA SER A 169 33.75 3.51 -23.73
C SER A 169 32.25 3.76 -23.55
N GLU A 170 31.41 2.73 -23.62
CA GLU A 170 29.96 2.86 -23.43
C GLU A 170 29.56 3.08 -21.97
N LYS A 171 30.49 2.92 -21.00
CA LYS A 171 30.24 3.22 -19.57
C LYS A 171 29.71 4.63 -19.33
N ILE A 172 30.06 5.59 -20.19
CA ILE A 172 29.54 6.96 -20.12
C ILE A 172 28.01 6.95 -20.23
N MET A 173 27.43 6.13 -21.11
CA MET A 173 25.97 6.00 -21.23
C MET A 173 25.35 5.39 -19.97
N GLY A 174 25.99 4.37 -19.38
CA GLY A 174 25.55 3.80 -18.10
C GLY A 174 25.49 4.82 -16.97
N VAL A 175 26.50 5.70 -16.86
CA VAL A 175 26.51 6.81 -15.90
C VAL A 175 25.39 7.82 -16.20
N LEU A 176 25.18 8.19 -17.46
CA LEU A 176 24.11 9.12 -17.84
C LEU A 176 22.72 8.56 -17.54
N PHE A 177 22.45 7.29 -17.85
CA PHE A 177 21.18 6.64 -17.53
C PHE A 177 20.99 6.49 -16.02
N SER A 178 22.05 6.16 -15.27
CA SER A 178 21.99 6.10 -13.81
C SER A 178 21.68 7.46 -13.18
N ALA A 179 22.28 8.53 -13.70
CA ALA A 179 21.99 9.90 -13.24
C ALA A 179 20.53 10.29 -13.53
N ALA A 180 20.03 10.03 -14.75
CA ALA A 180 18.64 10.27 -15.11
C ALA A 180 17.66 9.46 -14.23
N TYR A 181 18.00 8.19 -13.97
CA TYR A 181 17.25 7.33 -13.05
C TYR A 181 17.21 7.92 -11.64
N MET A 182 18.36 8.35 -11.09
CA MET A 182 18.43 8.93 -9.74
C MET A 182 17.66 10.24 -9.61
N VAL A 183 17.62 11.08 -10.66
CA VAL A 183 16.79 12.30 -10.66
C VAL A 183 15.30 11.94 -10.62
N SER A 184 14.87 11.03 -11.50
CA SER A 184 13.48 10.52 -11.49
C SER A 184 13.13 9.93 -10.12
N LYS A 185 14.03 9.11 -9.56
CA LYS A 185 13.82 8.49 -8.25
C LYS A 185 13.84 9.43 -7.08
N GLY A 186 14.69 10.45 -7.09
CA GLY A 186 14.72 11.46 -6.05
C GLY A 186 13.34 12.11 -5.86
N THR A 187 12.65 12.41 -6.96
CA THR A 187 11.30 13.03 -6.89
C THR A 187 10.23 12.10 -6.30
N ASP A 188 10.20 10.82 -6.72
CA ASP A 188 9.30 9.79 -6.17
C ASP A 188 9.56 9.55 -4.66
N LEU A 189 10.84 9.44 -4.26
CA LEU A 189 11.22 9.27 -2.85
C LEU A 189 10.83 10.49 -2.01
N LEU A 190 11.03 11.71 -2.50
CA LEU A 190 10.63 12.92 -1.80
C LEU A 190 9.11 12.97 -1.58
N GLN A 191 8.32 12.56 -2.58
CA GLN A 191 6.87 12.48 -2.44
C GLN A 191 6.47 11.47 -1.36
N ARG A 192 7.09 10.29 -1.34
CA ARG A 192 6.81 9.24 -0.34
C ARG A 192 7.28 9.62 1.05
N ALA A 193 8.45 10.25 1.18
CA ALA A 193 8.96 10.75 2.44
C ALA A 193 8.03 11.83 3.03
N LYS A 194 7.48 12.72 2.19
CA LYS A 194 6.45 13.68 2.61
C LYS A 194 5.18 12.98 3.09
N ALA A 195 4.68 12.00 2.33
CA ALA A 195 3.49 11.22 2.73
C ALA A 195 3.70 10.46 4.05
N PHE A 196 4.88 9.85 4.22
CA PHE A 196 5.30 9.17 5.44
C PHE A 196 5.38 10.13 6.64
N LYS A 197 6.00 11.30 6.47
CA LYS A 197 6.02 12.35 7.49
C LYS A 197 4.60 12.77 7.88
N THR A 198 3.72 12.98 6.91
CA THR A 198 2.30 13.29 7.17
C THR A 198 1.61 12.18 7.95
N ALA A 199 1.87 10.91 7.65
CA ALA A 199 1.32 9.79 8.41
C ALA A 199 1.85 9.71 9.84
N ILE A 200 3.14 9.98 10.09
CA ILE A 200 3.69 10.11 11.44
C ILE A 200 2.96 11.22 12.20
N LEU A 201 2.80 12.40 11.60
CA LEU A 201 2.09 13.50 12.23
C LEU A 201 0.64 13.12 12.55
N LYS A 202 -0.08 12.48 11.62
CA LYS A 202 -1.46 11.98 11.82
C LYS A 202 -1.55 10.88 12.88
N MET A 203 -0.48 10.10 13.07
CA MET A 203 -0.37 9.07 14.10
C MET A 203 -0.23 9.70 15.50
N LEU A 204 0.59 10.75 15.61
CA LEU A 204 0.89 11.46 16.86
C LEU A 204 -0.21 12.43 17.28
N GLN A 205 -0.97 12.98 16.33
CA GLN A 205 -2.14 13.80 16.63
C GLN A 205 -3.21 12.95 17.33
N ASP A 206 -3.79 13.43 18.42
CA ASP A 206 -5.05 12.87 18.92
C ASP A 206 -6.15 13.09 17.87
N VAL A 207 -7.11 12.16 17.77
CA VAL A 207 -8.23 12.25 16.82
C VAL A 207 -9.19 13.35 17.27
N ASN A 208 -8.78 14.61 17.15
CA ASN A 208 -9.70 15.73 17.29
C ASN A 208 -10.48 15.83 15.96
N LEU A 209 -11.58 15.08 15.86
CA LEU A 209 -12.57 15.19 14.76
C LEU A 209 -13.18 16.61 14.69
N GLY A 210 -12.97 17.37 15.75
CA GLY A 210 -13.37 18.75 15.92
C GLY A 210 -12.86 19.27 17.26
N ILE A 211 -13.42 20.39 17.70
CA ILE A 211 -13.20 20.96 19.02
C ILE A 211 -14.42 20.70 19.92
N SER A 212 -14.26 20.71 21.24
CA SER A 212 -15.41 20.68 22.14
C SER A 212 -16.23 21.98 21.96
N PRO A 213 -17.54 21.91 21.67
CA PRO A 213 -18.38 23.09 21.55
C PRO A 213 -18.56 23.77 22.91
N THR A 214 -18.80 25.09 22.89
CA THR A 214 -19.25 25.82 24.08
C THR A 214 -20.71 25.49 24.41
N MET A 215 -21.14 25.76 25.65
CA MET A 215 -22.54 25.53 26.05
C MET A 215 -23.54 26.33 25.21
N GLU A 216 -23.18 27.54 24.77
CA GLU A 216 -24.01 28.35 23.86
C GLU A 216 -24.17 27.68 22.48
N GLN A 217 -23.11 27.05 21.98
CA GLN A 217 -23.14 26.33 20.71
C GLN A 217 -23.98 25.05 20.80
N LEU A 218 -23.93 24.35 21.93
CA LEU A 218 -24.79 23.18 22.21
C LEU A 218 -26.27 23.55 22.25
N ILE A 219 -26.61 24.64 22.94
CA ILE A 219 -28.00 25.12 23.04
C ILE A 219 -28.52 25.55 21.67
N SER A 220 -27.72 26.26 20.88
CA SER A 220 -28.14 26.71 19.55
C SER A 220 -28.26 25.59 18.52
N ALA A 221 -27.52 24.48 18.69
CA ALA A 221 -27.62 23.30 17.83
C ALA A 221 -28.80 22.37 18.17
N GLY A 222 -29.52 22.64 19.26
CA GLY A 222 -30.51 21.73 19.84
C GLY A 222 -29.79 20.61 20.61
N ASN A 223 -30.15 20.41 21.88
CA ASN A 223 -29.47 19.54 22.86
C ASN A 223 -29.40 18.03 22.51
N GLN A 224 -29.72 17.63 21.28
CA GLN A 224 -29.75 16.25 20.81
C GLN A 224 -28.84 16.07 19.61
N CYS A 225 -28.13 14.94 19.57
CA CYS A 225 -27.29 14.59 18.45
C CYS A 225 -28.11 14.20 17.22
N PRO A 226 -27.84 14.74 16.02
CA PRO A 226 -28.58 14.41 14.81
C PRO A 226 -28.44 12.96 14.31
N ILE A 227 -27.48 12.18 14.85
CA ILE A 227 -27.22 10.79 14.42
C ILE A 227 -27.93 9.79 15.33
N CYS A 228 -27.78 9.92 16.65
CA CYS A 228 -28.41 9.00 17.61
C CYS A 228 -29.75 9.50 18.15
N HIS A 229 -30.09 10.78 17.93
CA HIS A 229 -31.29 11.43 18.46
C HIS A 229 -31.39 11.48 20.00
N ASP A 230 -30.29 11.18 20.69
CA ASP A 230 -30.14 11.30 22.14
C ASP A 230 -29.33 12.54 22.53
N GLU A 231 -29.29 12.86 23.83
CA GLU A 231 -28.39 13.88 24.37
C GLU A 231 -26.92 13.63 23.97
N TYR A 232 -26.17 14.72 23.82
CA TYR A 232 -24.78 14.62 23.37
C TYR A 232 -23.89 13.87 24.37
N ASN A 233 -23.42 12.69 23.98
CA ASN A 233 -22.34 11.98 24.64
C ASN A 233 -21.00 12.40 24.01
N THR A 234 -20.16 13.12 24.76
CA THR A 234 -18.88 13.71 24.27
C THR A 234 -19.07 14.52 22.96
N PRO A 235 -19.68 15.72 23.03
CA PRO A 235 -19.99 16.51 21.82
C PRO A 235 -18.73 17.01 21.12
N VAL A 236 -18.75 16.97 19.79
CA VAL A 236 -17.67 17.43 18.92
C VAL A 236 -18.21 18.37 17.85
N LEU A 237 -17.63 19.56 17.76
CA LEU A 237 -17.91 20.58 16.74
C LEU A 237 -16.95 20.41 15.55
N LEU A 238 -17.49 19.99 14.42
CA LEU A 238 -16.72 19.83 13.18
C LEU A 238 -16.35 21.19 12.56
N ALA A 239 -15.38 21.22 11.64
CA ALA A 239 -14.99 22.43 10.90
C ALA A 239 -16.14 23.09 10.11
N CYS A 240 -17.13 22.30 9.68
CA CYS A 240 -18.35 22.78 9.04
C CYS A 240 -19.42 23.30 10.02
N ARG A 241 -19.06 23.44 11.31
CA ARG A 241 -19.88 23.93 12.44
C ARG A 241 -21.08 23.08 12.84
N HIS A 242 -21.12 21.81 12.45
CA HIS A 242 -22.13 20.86 12.94
C HIS A 242 -21.62 20.09 14.16
N ILE A 243 -22.51 19.82 15.12
CA ILE A 243 -22.19 19.14 16.38
C ILE A 243 -22.77 17.72 16.37
N PHE A 244 -21.98 16.75 16.81
CA PHE A 244 -22.38 15.35 16.96
C PHE A 244 -21.74 14.74 18.21
N CYS A 245 -22.24 13.59 18.67
CA CYS A 245 -21.48 12.75 19.59
C CYS A 245 -20.21 12.25 18.90
N GLU A 246 -19.05 12.33 19.55
CA GLU A 246 -17.79 11.76 19.08
C GLU A 246 -17.94 10.31 18.58
N PRO A 247 -18.54 9.37 19.33
CA PRO A 247 -18.71 7.99 18.85
C PRO A 247 -19.58 7.90 17.60
N CYS A 248 -20.64 8.71 17.50
CA CYS A 248 -21.57 8.67 16.37
C CYS A 248 -20.89 9.14 15.07
N VAL A 249 -20.22 10.29 15.14
CA VAL A 249 -19.55 10.86 13.96
C VAL A 249 -18.30 10.06 13.58
N THR A 250 -17.64 9.41 14.54
CA THR A 250 -16.54 8.49 14.24
C THR A 250 -17.02 7.29 13.41
N ILE A 251 -18.13 6.66 13.80
CA ILE A 251 -18.72 5.54 13.04
C ILE A 251 -19.15 5.99 11.64
N TRP A 252 -19.70 7.20 11.52
CA TRP A 252 -20.05 7.78 10.22
C TRP A 252 -18.81 7.94 9.33
N PHE A 253 -17.73 8.52 9.86
CA PHE A 253 -16.47 8.70 9.14
C PHE A 253 -15.72 7.40 8.81
N ASP A 254 -16.07 6.26 9.40
CA ASP A 254 -15.57 4.97 8.92
C ASP A 254 -16.14 4.62 7.52
N ARG A 255 -17.28 5.19 7.14
CA ARG A 255 -17.97 4.92 5.86
C ARG A 255 -17.93 6.11 4.89
N GLU A 256 -18.29 7.29 5.37
CA GLU A 256 -18.51 8.49 4.57
C GLU A 256 -17.68 9.64 5.11
N GLN A 257 -16.86 10.30 4.28
CA GLN A 257 -15.90 11.34 4.72
C GLN A 257 -16.50 12.76 4.75
N THR A 258 -17.83 12.82 4.76
CA THR A 258 -18.59 14.05 4.64
C THR A 258 -19.45 14.26 5.88
N CYS A 259 -19.72 15.51 6.23
CA CYS A 259 -20.63 15.81 7.33
C CYS A 259 -22.02 15.20 7.06
N PRO A 260 -22.64 14.48 8.02
CA PRO A 260 -23.98 13.92 7.86
C PRO A 260 -25.06 14.96 7.49
N LEU A 261 -24.88 16.21 7.92
CA LEU A 261 -25.86 17.29 7.70
C LEU A 261 -25.60 18.05 6.39
N CYS A 262 -24.38 18.54 6.17
CA CYS A 262 -24.09 19.44 5.04
C CYS A 262 -23.23 18.83 3.94
N ARG A 263 -22.80 17.58 4.10
CA ARG A 263 -21.91 16.86 3.17
C ARG A 263 -20.56 17.54 2.90
N ALA A 264 -20.19 18.57 3.67
CA ALA A 264 -18.85 19.15 3.60
C ALA A 264 -17.80 18.07 3.91
N LYS A 265 -16.71 18.01 3.15
CA LYS A 265 -15.62 17.06 3.39
C LYS A 265 -14.90 17.43 4.68
N VAL A 266 -14.99 16.57 5.69
CA VAL A 266 -14.46 16.86 7.05
C VAL A 266 -13.11 16.18 7.27
N VAL A 267 -12.90 15.03 6.63
CA VAL A 267 -11.68 14.23 6.77
C VAL A 267 -10.92 14.23 5.45
N GLU A 268 -9.64 14.58 5.49
CA GLU A 268 -8.74 14.40 4.37
C GLU A 268 -8.65 12.92 3.96
N ASP A 269 -8.58 12.70 2.65
CA ASP A 269 -8.61 11.43 1.93
C ASP A 269 -8.34 10.17 2.80
N PRO A 270 -9.31 9.24 2.97
CA PRO A 270 -9.21 8.09 3.87
C PRO A 270 -8.27 7.00 3.36
N SER A 271 -7.51 7.31 2.31
CA SER A 271 -6.55 6.44 1.66
C SER A 271 -5.80 5.61 2.69
N PHE A 272 -6.05 4.30 2.66
CA PHE A 272 -5.40 3.25 3.46
C PHE A 272 -5.78 3.14 4.96
N LYS A 273 -6.62 4.02 5.50
CA LYS A 273 -7.16 3.87 6.88
C LYS A 273 -8.11 2.67 7.05
N ASN A 274 -8.69 2.19 5.95
CA ASN A 274 -9.54 1.00 5.91
C ASN A 274 -8.75 -0.33 5.86
N GLY A 275 -7.41 -0.27 5.94
CA GLY A 275 -6.55 -1.45 5.85
C GLY A 275 -6.10 -1.80 4.42
N ALA A 276 -6.56 -1.07 3.39
CA ALA A 276 -6.12 -1.32 2.03
C ALA A 276 -4.60 -1.17 1.87
N THR A 277 -4.03 -1.96 0.96
CA THR A 277 -2.67 -1.83 0.44
C THR A 277 -2.73 -1.44 -1.03
N THR A 278 -1.83 -0.57 -1.49
CA THR A 278 -1.84 -0.09 -2.89
C THR A 278 -1.66 -1.21 -3.92
N TYR A 279 -2.44 -1.15 -5.00
CA TYR A 279 -2.31 -2.06 -6.15
C TYR A 279 -1.13 -1.69 -7.08
N PHE A 280 -0.63 -0.46 -7.00
CA PHE A 280 0.51 0.00 -7.79
C PHE A 280 1.71 -0.93 -7.59
N VAL A 281 2.36 -1.37 -8.67
CA VAL A 281 3.52 -2.27 -8.65
C VAL A 281 4.79 -1.43 -8.82
N GLN A 282 5.73 -1.53 -7.88
CA GLN A 282 6.99 -0.80 -7.94
C GLN A 282 8.04 -1.61 -8.69
N LEU A 283 8.17 -1.36 -9.99
CA LEU A 283 9.17 -2.04 -10.82
C LEU A 283 10.49 -1.27 -10.93
N TYR A 284 10.46 0.04 -10.64
CA TYR A 284 11.59 0.95 -10.72
C TYR A 284 11.86 1.61 -9.40
#